data_AF-A0A1H8M491-F1
#
_entry.id   AF-A0A1H8M491-F1
#
_cell.length_a   1.000
_cell.length_b   1.000
_cell.length_c   1.000
_cell.angle_alpha   90.00
_cell.angle_beta   90.00
_cell.angle_gamma   90.00
#
_symmetry.space_group_name_H-M   'P 1'
#
loop_
_entity.id
_entity.type
_entity.pdbx_description
1 polymer ?
#
loop_
_entity_poly.entity_id
_entity_poly.type
_entity_poly.pdbx_seq_one_letter_code
_entity_poly.pdbx_strand_id
1 'polypeptide(L)'
;MYTDKTISLKNPLKILTVEKFYKENNKNAKFFVHRRNEYSVARFLRNVLLSDDAMSDGGTVSELIEYSKVKYQRELNSQELSRELRRLYEKEALDRKDKFGNGSVYLYKLKGD
;
A
#
# COMPACT_ATOMS: atom_id res chain seq x y z
N MET A 1 -9.83 -12.21 -43.36
CA MET A 1 -10.90 -13.05 -42.76
C MET A 1 -10.62 -13.15 -41.27
N TYR A 2 -11.49 -12.59 -40.43
CA TYR A 2 -11.50 -12.86 -38.99
C TYR A 2 -12.66 -13.83 -38.73
N THR A 3 -12.46 -14.77 -37.82
CA THR A 3 -13.42 -15.83 -37.50
C THR A 3 -14.04 -15.54 -36.15
N ASP A 4 -15.37 -15.57 -36.04
CA ASP A 4 -16.11 -15.38 -34.79
C ASP A 4 -15.97 -16.55 -33.81
N LYS A 5 -15.25 -17.61 -34.20
CA LYS A 5 -15.00 -18.77 -33.33
C LYS A 5 -14.02 -18.42 -32.24
N THR A 6 -14.45 -18.59 -31.00
CA THR A 6 -13.62 -18.44 -29.80
C THR A 6 -12.54 -19.52 -29.79
N ILE A 7 -11.27 -19.12 -29.85
CA ILE A 7 -10.14 -20.04 -29.73
C ILE A 7 -9.81 -20.20 -28.26
N SER A 8 -9.91 -21.43 -27.75
CA SER A 8 -9.46 -21.78 -26.40
C SER A 8 -7.98 -22.15 -26.42
N LEU A 9 -7.15 -21.33 -25.79
CA LEU A 9 -5.71 -21.58 -25.66
C LEU A 9 -5.46 -22.47 -24.45
N LYS A 10 -4.99 -23.71 -24.68
CA LYS A 10 -4.71 -24.68 -23.60
C LYS A 10 -3.67 -24.18 -22.60
N ASN A 11 -2.71 -23.36 -23.02
CA ASN A 11 -1.70 -22.79 -22.14
C ASN A 11 -1.22 -21.41 -22.64
N PRO A 12 -1.90 -20.32 -22.24
CA PRO A 12 -1.56 -18.97 -22.69
C PRO A 12 -0.14 -18.53 -22.30
N LEU A 13 0.42 -19.09 -21.21
CA LEU A 13 1.76 -18.75 -20.74
C LEU A 13 2.88 -19.27 -21.64
N LYS A 14 2.59 -20.22 -22.55
CA LYS A 14 3.55 -20.70 -23.56
C LYS A 14 3.60 -19.83 -24.82
N ILE A 15 2.76 -18.81 -24.92
CA ILE A 15 2.84 -17.84 -26.01
C ILE A 15 4.06 -16.96 -25.74
N LEU A 16 4.99 -16.92 -26.70
CA LEU A 16 6.31 -16.31 -26.54
C LEU A 16 6.24 -14.85 -26.03
N THR A 17 5.27 -14.08 -26.55
CA THR A 17 5.01 -12.70 -26.11
C THR A 17 4.52 -12.62 -24.67
N VAL A 18 3.65 -13.54 -24.26
CA VAL A 18 3.12 -13.62 -22.88
C VAL A 18 4.22 -14.05 -21.91
N GLU A 19 5.04 -15.02 -22.29
CA GLU A 19 6.18 -15.49 -21.50
C GLU A 19 7.21 -14.37 -21.29
N LYS A 20 7.57 -13.65 -22.37
CA LYS A 20 8.51 -12.53 -22.30
C LYS A 20 7.98 -11.41 -21.40
N PHE A 21 6.72 -11.01 -21.59
CA PHE A 21 6.06 -10.03 -20.73
C PHE A 21 6.10 -10.46 -19.25
N TYR A 22 5.78 -11.73 -18.97
CA TYR A 22 5.78 -12.24 -17.61
C TYR A 22 7.19 -12.20 -16.99
N LYS A 23 8.23 -12.64 -17.71
CA LYS A 23 9.63 -12.61 -17.22
C LYS A 23 10.10 -11.19 -16.93
N GLU A 24 9.80 -10.24 -17.82
CA GLU A 24 10.22 -8.84 -17.69
C GLU A 24 9.48 -8.10 -16.57
N ASN A 25 8.24 -8.51 -16.27
CA ASN A 25 7.36 -7.79 -15.36
C ASN A 25 7.00 -8.56 -14.10
N ASN A 26 7.58 -9.73 -13.83
CA ASN A 26 7.17 -10.58 -12.70
C ASN A 26 7.24 -9.87 -11.33
N LYS A 27 8.10 -8.86 -11.19
CA LYS A 27 8.23 -8.02 -9.99
C LYS A 27 7.32 -6.78 -9.99
N ASN A 28 6.63 -6.51 -11.09
CA ASN A 28 5.77 -5.34 -11.23
C ASN A 28 4.35 -5.64 -10.74
N ALA A 29 4.04 -5.19 -9.53
CA ALA A 29 2.74 -5.38 -8.91
C ALA A 29 1.57 -4.65 -9.60
N LYS A 30 1.83 -3.77 -10.58
CA LYS A 30 0.77 -3.16 -11.41
C LYS A 30 0.09 -4.18 -12.33
N PHE A 31 0.85 -5.17 -12.82
CA PHE A 31 0.34 -6.16 -13.79
C PHE A 31 -0.17 -7.44 -13.15
N PHE A 32 0.27 -7.74 -11.91
CA PHE A 32 -0.02 -9.01 -11.25
C PHE A 32 -0.84 -8.82 -9.99
N VAL A 33 -2.12 -9.20 -10.04
CA VAL A 33 -3.08 -9.08 -8.93
C VAL A 33 -2.58 -9.77 -7.66
N HIS A 34 -1.94 -10.94 -7.78
CA HIS A 34 -1.38 -11.67 -6.64
C HIS A 34 -0.24 -10.92 -5.91
N ARG A 35 0.43 -9.97 -6.58
CA ARG A 35 1.50 -9.14 -6.00
C ARG A 35 1.03 -7.75 -5.58
N ARG A 36 -0.20 -7.36 -5.91
CA ARG A 36 -0.76 -6.06 -5.50
C ARG A 36 -0.69 -5.84 -3.99
N ASN A 37 -0.82 -6.91 -3.21
CA ASN A 37 -0.73 -6.86 -1.75
C ASN A 37 0.69 -6.55 -1.23
N GLU A 38 1.75 -6.90 -1.98
CA GLU A 38 3.15 -6.59 -1.64
C GLU A 38 3.42 -5.07 -1.64
N TYR A 39 2.75 -4.34 -2.54
CA TYR A 39 2.86 -2.89 -2.66
C TYR A 39 1.69 -2.13 -2.01
N SER A 40 0.81 -2.82 -1.28
CA SER A 40 -0.29 -2.16 -0.59
C SER A 40 0.21 -1.28 0.57
N VAL A 41 -0.42 -0.12 0.75
CA VAL A 41 -0.18 0.77 1.90
C VAL A 41 -0.48 0.04 3.20
N ALA A 42 -1.54 -0.76 3.25
CA ALA A 42 -1.93 -1.52 4.44
C ALA A 42 -0.83 -2.48 4.93
N ARG A 43 -0.23 -3.26 4.01
CA ARG A 43 0.84 -4.19 4.36
C ARG A 43 2.10 -3.45 4.81
N PHE A 44 2.45 -2.38 4.11
CA PHE A 44 3.63 -1.57 4.46
C PHE A 44 3.47 -0.90 5.82
N LEU A 45 2.31 -0.29 6.06
CA LEU A 45 1.99 0.32 7.34
C LEU A 45 2.15 -0.68 8.47
N ARG A 46 1.48 -1.84 8.40
CA ARG A 46 1.44 -2.81 9.50
C ARG A 46 2.77 -3.52 9.75
N ASN A 47 3.54 -3.81 8.70
CA ASN A 47 4.74 -4.64 8.83
C ASN A 47 6.04 -3.85 8.91
N VAL A 48 6.00 -2.56 8.58
CA VAL A 48 7.20 -1.71 8.50
C VAL A 48 6.97 -0.44 9.30
N LEU A 49 6.03 0.41 8.89
CA LEU A 49 5.92 1.77 9.42
C LEU A 49 5.47 1.81 10.90
N LEU A 50 4.59 0.90 11.32
CA LEU A 50 4.14 0.80 12.71
C LEU A 50 5.24 0.36 13.68
N SER A 51 6.22 -0.41 13.21
CA SER A 51 7.36 -0.87 14.01
C SER A 51 8.53 0.11 13.98
N ASP A 52 8.37 1.26 13.33
CA ASP A 52 9.42 2.25 13.11
C ASP A 52 9.28 3.44 14.05
N ASP A 53 10.38 4.15 14.28
CA ASP A 53 10.49 5.33 15.14
C ASP A 53 9.54 6.46 14.71
N ALA A 54 9.11 6.46 13.44
CA ALA A 54 8.11 7.40 12.94
C ALA A 54 6.79 7.39 13.73
N MET A 55 6.49 6.28 14.41
CA MET A 55 5.27 6.13 15.21
C MET A 55 5.49 6.29 16.72
N SER A 56 6.74 6.40 17.19
CA SER A 56 7.09 6.58 18.61
C SER A 56 6.57 7.90 19.17
N ASP A 57 6.78 9.00 18.45
CA ASP A 57 6.25 10.33 18.81
C ASP A 57 4.88 10.62 18.16
N GLY A 58 4.45 9.74 17.26
CA GLY A 58 3.28 9.88 16.44
C GLY A 58 3.51 10.78 15.23
N GLY A 59 2.69 10.59 14.20
CA GLY A 59 2.80 11.30 12.93
C GLY A 59 1.44 11.57 12.30
N THR A 60 1.35 12.70 11.59
CA THR A 60 0.23 12.97 10.67
C THR A 60 0.42 12.22 9.35
N VAL A 61 -0.66 12.09 8.58
CA VAL A 61 -0.61 11.45 7.25
C VAL A 61 0.49 12.07 6.37
N SER A 62 0.60 13.40 6.34
CA SER A 62 1.60 14.09 5.52
C SER A 62 3.04 13.82 5.99
N GLU A 63 3.27 13.85 7.31
CA GLU A 63 4.58 13.57 7.89
C GLU A 63 5.00 12.11 7.63
N LEU A 64 4.07 11.16 7.75
CA LEU A 64 4.33 9.75 7.48
C LEU A 64 4.59 9.45 6.00
N ILE A 65 3.94 10.18 5.08
CA ILE A 65 4.23 10.09 3.64
C ILE A 65 5.64 10.59 3.36
N GLU A 66 6.01 11.75 3.89
CA GLU A 66 7.33 12.33 3.67
C GLU A 66 8.42 11.44 4.26
N TYR A 67 8.21 10.95 5.49
CA TYR A 67 9.10 9.98 6.12
C TYR A 67 9.28 8.72 5.27
N SER A 68 8.17 8.15 4.78
CA SER A 68 8.21 6.97 3.90
C SER A 68 8.96 7.23 2.59
N LYS A 69 8.79 8.43 2.02
CA LYS A 69 9.48 8.83 0.79
C LYS A 69 10.98 8.97 1.01
N VAL A 70 11.40 9.61 2.11
CA VAL A 70 12.82 9.84 2.41
C VAL A 70 13.52 8.54 2.82
N LYS A 71 12.96 7.79 3.79
CA LYS A 71 13.62 6.61 4.36
C LYS A 71 13.49 5.37 3.49
N TYR A 72 12.30 5.14 2.93
CA TYR A 72 11.98 3.89 2.21
C TYR A 72 11.90 4.06 0.70
N GLN A 73 12.15 5.27 0.18
CA GLN A 73 11.96 5.61 -1.24
C GLN A 73 10.57 5.19 -1.74
N ARG A 74 9.58 5.24 -0.84
CA ARG A 74 8.23 4.74 -1.08
C ARG A 74 7.22 5.84 -0.95
N GLU A 75 6.62 6.17 -2.08
CA GLU A 75 5.48 7.08 -2.15
C GLU A 75 4.21 6.34 -1.73
N LEU A 76 3.55 6.85 -0.69
CA LEU A 76 2.29 6.31 -0.18
C LEU A 76 1.13 7.16 -0.66
N ASN A 77 0.04 6.53 -1.07
CA ASN A 77 -1.19 7.24 -1.37
C ASN A 77 -1.82 7.79 -0.08
N SER A 78 -2.05 9.10 -0.03
CA SER A 78 -2.55 9.78 1.18
C SER A 78 -3.93 9.32 1.62
N GLN A 79 -4.83 9.08 0.67
CA GLN A 79 -6.19 8.61 0.95
C GLN A 79 -6.17 7.19 1.51
N GLU A 80 -5.37 6.30 0.92
CA GLU A 80 -5.22 4.93 1.41
C GLU A 80 -4.56 4.90 2.79
N LEU A 81 -3.51 5.68 3.01
CA LEU A 81 -2.82 5.76 4.31
C LEU A 81 -3.77 6.28 5.40
N SER A 82 -4.50 7.38 5.12
CA SER A 82 -5.50 7.93 6.02
C SER A 82 -6.57 6.89 6.39
N ARG A 83 -7.07 6.15 5.40
CA ARG A 83 -8.07 5.08 5.62
C ARG A 83 -7.51 3.96 6.50
N GLU A 84 -6.29 3.52 6.27
CA GLU A 84 -5.68 2.44 7.06
C GLU A 84 -5.34 2.88 8.49
N LEU A 85 -4.82 4.10 8.68
CA LEU A 85 -4.59 4.66 10.02
C LEU A 85 -5.89 4.80 10.81
N ARG A 86 -6.96 5.30 10.18
CA ARG A 86 -8.29 5.36 10.79
C ARG A 86 -8.78 3.98 11.21
N ARG A 87 -8.63 2.95 10.35
CA ARG A 87 -9.00 1.57 10.68
C ARG A 87 -8.22 1.01 11.86
N LEU A 88 -6.93 1.35 11.98
CA LEU A 88 -6.11 0.92 13.11
C LEU A 88 -6.52 1.63 14.40
N TYR A 89 -6.86 2.92 14.33
CA TYR A 89 -7.46 3.64 15.45
C TYR A 89 -8.81 3.03 15.88
N GLU A 90 -9.71 2.72 14.93
CA GLU A 90 -10.99 2.07 15.22
C GLU A 90 -10.83 0.66 15.83
N LYS A 91 -9.68 0.02 15.59
CA LYS A 91 -9.29 -1.26 16.21
C LYS A 91 -8.50 -1.10 17.50
N GLU A 92 -8.39 0.12 18.01
CA GLU A 92 -7.64 0.46 19.21
C GLU A 92 -6.15 0.14 19.16
N ALA A 93 -5.57 -0.03 17.97
CA ALA A 93 -4.12 -0.22 17.81
C ALA A 93 -3.35 1.12 17.84
N LEU A 94 -4.04 2.23 17.57
CA LEU A 94 -3.48 3.57 17.56
C LEU A 94 -4.33 4.50 18.40
N ASP A 95 -3.68 5.48 19.02
CA ASP A 95 -4.34 6.69 19.51
C ASP A 95 -4.41 7.74 18.40
N ARG A 96 -5.47 8.54 18.43
CA ARG A 96 -5.71 9.61 17.46
C ARG A 96 -6.05 10.90 18.19
N LYS A 97 -5.30 11.97 17.88
CA LYS A 97 -5.56 13.33 18.39
C LYS A 97 -5.72 14.30 17.23
N ASP A 98 -6.72 15.17 17.30
CA ASP A 98 -6.81 16.30 16.37
C ASP A 98 -5.67 17.29 16.65
N LYS A 99 -4.81 17.52 15.66
CA LYS A 99 -3.60 18.33 15.81
C LYS A 99 -3.93 19.83 15.91
N PHE A 100 -4.97 20.28 15.21
CA PHE A 100 -5.33 21.71 15.12
C PHE A 100 -6.67 22.05 15.76
N GLY A 101 -7.45 21.05 16.20
CA GLY A 101 -8.77 21.25 16.81
C GLY A 101 -9.86 21.63 15.82
N ASN A 102 -9.64 21.39 14.52
CA ASN A 102 -10.56 21.74 13.44
C ASN A 102 -11.11 20.53 12.67
N GLY A 103 -10.82 19.32 13.13
CA GLY A 103 -11.27 18.04 12.55
C GLY A 103 -10.58 17.64 11.24
N SER A 104 -9.55 18.37 10.80
CA SER A 104 -8.93 18.17 9.47
C SER A 104 -7.65 17.32 9.49
N VAL A 105 -6.77 17.54 10.45
CA VAL A 105 -5.47 16.85 10.53
C VAL A 105 -5.34 16.15 11.86
N TYR A 106 -5.13 14.84 11.79
CA TYR A 106 -5.01 13.99 12.95
C TYR A 106 -3.57 13.50 13.10
N LEU A 107 -3.08 13.56 14.32
CA LEU A 107 -1.86 12.90 14.77
C LEU A 107 -2.22 11.47 15.21
N TYR A 108 -1.50 10.48 14.66
CA TYR A 108 -1.65 9.08 15.02
C TYR A 108 -0.40 8.61 15.77
N LYS A 109 -0.58 7.93 16.90
CA LYS A 109 0.52 7.36 17.69
C LYS A 109 0.17 5.92 18.07
N LEU A 110 1.17 5.07 18.27
CA LEU A 110 0.93 3.75 18.85
C LEU A 110 0.24 3.92 20.21
N LYS A 111 -0.85 3.18 20.41
CA LYS A 111 -1.47 3.09 21.73
C LYS A 111 -0.47 2.39 22.64
N GLY A 112 -0.14 3.00 23.77
CA GLY A 112 0.79 2.41 24.73
C GLY A 112 0.22 1.09 25.27
N ASP A 113 1.08 0.08 25.39
CA ASP A 113 0.83 -1.07 26.29
C ASP A 113 0.71 -0.60 27.75
#